data_AF-A0A1B0DIA4-F1
#
_entry.id   AF-A0A1B0DIA4-F1
#
_cell.length_a   1.000
_cell.length_b   1.000
_cell.length_c   1.000
_cell.angle_alpha   90.00
_cell.angle_beta   90.00
_cell.angle_gamma   90.00
#
_symmetry.space_group_name_H-M   'P 1'
#
loop_
_entity.id
_entity.type
_entity.pdbx_description
1 polymer ?
#
loop_
_entity_poly.entity_id
_entity_poly.type
_entity_poly.pdbx_seq_one_letter_code
_entity_poly.pdbx_strand_id
1 'polypeptide(L)'
;MAIIRPPGHHAMKAEFNGYCFFNNVAIAAEEILRRGDIKRILIVDWDIHHGQGTQRMFYDDPRVLYFSIHRYENGAFWPNLRESDFDWVGEGAGRGFNFNLPLNQTGMTNADYLAIFQQILLPVAIEFQPQLVIVSAGYDAAYGCPEFAPNLVIVSAGYDSALGDEKVVGYTII
;
A
#
# COMPACT_ATOMS: atom_id res chain seq x y z
N MET A 1 -3.41 10.99 10.32
CA MET A 1 -3.32 9.72 11.06
C MET A 1 -4.62 9.43 11.81
N ALA A 2 -5.24 8.28 11.51
CA ALA A 2 -6.38 7.73 12.25
C ALA A 2 -5.98 6.46 13.01
N ILE A 3 -6.21 6.43 14.33
CA ILE A 3 -5.88 5.27 15.18
C ILE A 3 -7.13 4.39 15.29
N ILE A 4 -7.23 3.38 14.41
CA ILE A 4 -8.45 2.59 14.23
C ILE A 4 -8.22 1.09 14.36
N ARG A 5 -9.29 0.37 14.71
CA ARG A 5 -9.40 -1.09 14.68
C ARG A 5 -10.88 -1.48 14.45
N PRO A 6 -11.18 -2.60 13.76
CA PRO A 6 -10.26 -3.54 13.08
C PRO A 6 -9.54 -2.93 11.84
N PRO A 7 -8.50 -3.60 11.30
CA PRO A 7 -7.87 -3.19 10.03
C PRO A 7 -8.84 -3.32 8.84
N GLY A 8 -8.41 -2.91 7.64
CA GLY A 8 -9.31 -2.83 6.48
C GLY A 8 -8.81 -3.39 5.14
N HIS A 9 -7.52 -3.37 4.84
CA HIS A 9 -7.02 -3.56 3.46
C HIS A 9 -7.25 -4.96 2.84
N HIS A 10 -7.61 -5.97 3.64
CA HIS A 10 -8.00 -7.30 3.14
C HIS A 10 -9.51 -7.45 2.90
N ALA A 11 -10.34 -6.57 3.43
CA ALA A 11 -11.80 -6.68 3.29
C ALA A 11 -12.20 -6.48 1.83
N MET A 12 -12.95 -7.43 1.30
CA MET A 12 -13.43 -7.44 -0.09
C MET A 12 -14.88 -6.96 -0.16
N LYS A 13 -15.40 -6.78 -1.38
CA LYS A 13 -16.77 -6.28 -1.63
C LYS A 13 -17.87 -7.03 -0.87
N ALA A 14 -17.73 -8.34 -0.70
CA ALA A 14 -18.74 -9.19 -0.07
C ALA A 14 -18.14 -10.25 0.87
N GLU A 15 -16.90 -10.08 1.31
CA GLU A 15 -16.19 -11.06 2.13
C GLU A 15 -15.25 -10.36 3.13
N PHE A 16 -15.33 -10.77 4.41
CA PHE A 16 -14.36 -10.39 5.43
C PHE A 16 -13.11 -11.27 5.30
N ASN A 17 -11.93 -10.72 5.52
CA ASN A 17 -10.68 -11.49 5.38
C ASN A 17 -9.58 -10.85 6.25
N GLY A 18 -8.63 -11.63 6.77
CA GLY A 18 -7.48 -11.10 7.53
C GLY A 18 -7.84 -10.09 8.62
N TYR A 19 -8.81 -10.41 9.49
CA TYR A 19 -9.36 -9.51 10.53
C TYR A 19 -10.08 -8.25 10.02
N CYS A 20 -10.15 -8.03 8.70
CA CYS A 20 -10.77 -6.87 8.07
C CYS A 20 -12.23 -7.15 7.73
N PHE A 21 -13.15 -6.33 8.26
CA PHE A 21 -14.59 -6.38 7.94
C PHE A 21 -14.99 -5.37 6.89
N PHE A 22 -14.44 -4.15 6.97
CA PHE A 22 -14.67 -3.06 6.03
C PHE A 22 -13.33 -2.47 5.63
N ASN A 23 -13.18 -2.14 4.35
CA ASN A 23 -11.94 -1.56 3.84
C ASN A 23 -11.95 -0.04 4.06
N ASN A 24 -11.44 0.39 5.22
CA ASN A 24 -11.43 1.79 5.66
C ASN A 24 -10.84 2.74 4.60
N VAL A 25 -9.67 2.37 4.05
CA VAL A 25 -8.93 3.18 3.08
C VAL A 25 -9.65 3.22 1.74
N ALA A 26 -10.14 2.08 1.26
CA ALA A 26 -10.88 2.03 -0.01
C ALA A 26 -12.21 2.80 0.06
N ILE A 27 -12.95 2.69 1.16
CA ILE A 27 -14.20 3.44 1.37
C ILE A 27 -13.92 4.95 1.40
N ALA A 28 -12.86 5.38 2.07
CA ALA A 28 -12.48 6.80 2.11
C ALA A 28 -12.10 7.32 0.71
N ALA A 29 -11.27 6.58 -0.04
CA ALA A 29 -10.88 6.96 -1.39
C ALA A 29 -12.09 7.07 -2.33
N GLU A 30 -12.99 6.08 -2.32
CA GLU A 30 -14.19 6.08 -3.15
C GLU A 30 -15.12 7.26 -2.81
N GLU A 31 -15.35 7.53 -1.52
CA GLU A 31 -16.18 8.66 -1.09
C GLU A 31 -15.58 10.01 -1.52
N ILE A 32 -14.26 10.16 -1.47
CA ILE A 32 -13.56 11.36 -1.93
C ILE A 32 -13.69 11.53 -3.45
N LEU A 33 -13.48 10.47 -4.23
CA LEU A 33 -13.67 10.50 -5.69
C LEU A 33 -15.12 10.81 -6.07
N ARG A 34 -16.09 10.27 -5.33
CA ARG A 34 -17.52 10.51 -5.54
C ARG A 34 -17.91 11.97 -5.32
N ARG A 35 -17.29 12.67 -4.36
CA ARG A 35 -17.49 14.11 -4.14
C ARG A 35 -16.96 14.94 -5.30
N GLY A 36 -15.87 14.48 -5.91
CA GLY A 36 -15.39 14.98 -7.19
C GLY A 36 -14.40 16.14 -7.13
N ASP A 37 -14.00 16.61 -5.94
CA ASP A 37 -12.96 17.65 -5.80
C ASP A 37 -11.54 17.09 -6.05
N ILE A 38 -11.37 15.80 -5.77
CA ILE A 38 -10.13 15.04 -5.98
C ILE A 38 -10.38 14.02 -7.09
N LYS A 39 -9.44 13.94 -8.05
CA LYS A 39 -9.51 13.09 -9.24
C LYS A 39 -8.40 12.05 -9.32
N ARG A 40 -7.32 12.23 -8.55
CA ARG A 40 -6.18 11.31 -8.49
C ARG A 40 -5.79 11.07 -7.04
N ILE A 41 -5.88 9.83 -6.59
CA ILE A 41 -5.52 9.40 -5.23
C ILE A 41 -4.39 8.38 -5.33
N LEU A 42 -3.33 8.58 -4.57
CA LEU A 42 -2.31 7.57 -4.35
C LEU A 42 -2.61 6.85 -3.04
N ILE A 43 -2.74 5.53 -3.09
CA ILE A 43 -2.78 4.68 -1.90
C ILE A 43 -1.45 3.98 -1.76
N VAL A 44 -0.74 4.23 -0.66
CA VAL A 44 0.49 3.52 -0.30
C VAL A 44 0.18 2.53 0.81
N ASP A 45 0.40 1.25 0.55
CA ASP A 45 0.17 0.15 1.49
C ASP A 45 1.52 -0.47 1.86
N TRP A 46 1.99 -0.16 3.07
CA TRP A 46 3.28 -0.65 3.58
C TRP A 46 3.12 -1.70 4.68
N ASP A 47 1.88 -2.11 4.96
CA ASP A 47 1.62 -3.30 5.78
C ASP A 47 2.37 -4.49 5.17
N ILE A 48 2.88 -5.40 6.00
CA ILE A 48 3.70 -6.51 5.49
C ILE A 48 2.90 -7.47 4.63
N HIS A 49 1.57 -7.44 4.71
CA HIS A 49 0.66 -8.24 3.92
C HIS A 49 0.12 -7.46 2.72
N HIS A 50 -0.11 -8.17 1.61
CA HIS A 50 -0.75 -7.57 0.44
C HIS A 50 -2.20 -7.18 0.76
N GLY A 51 -2.57 -5.93 0.48
CA GLY A 51 -3.94 -5.43 0.64
C GLY A 51 -4.84 -5.77 -0.55
N GLN A 52 -5.10 -7.06 -0.77
CA GLN A 52 -5.89 -7.58 -1.89
C GLN A 52 -7.29 -6.97 -2.00
N GLY A 53 -7.90 -6.57 -0.88
CA GLY A 53 -9.19 -5.90 -0.87
C GLY A 53 -9.12 -4.53 -1.55
N THR A 54 -8.05 -3.78 -1.29
CA THR A 54 -7.80 -2.46 -1.88
C THR A 54 -7.43 -2.59 -3.36
N GLN A 55 -6.52 -3.52 -3.70
CA GLN A 55 -6.16 -3.82 -5.10
C GLN A 55 -7.41 -4.11 -5.93
N ARG A 56 -8.25 -5.05 -5.48
CA ARG A 56 -9.45 -5.46 -6.22
C ARG A 56 -10.50 -4.36 -6.37
N MET A 57 -10.60 -3.44 -5.39
CA MET A 57 -11.56 -2.34 -5.46
C MET A 57 -11.26 -1.38 -6.61
N PHE A 58 -9.99 -1.11 -6.89
CA PHE A 58 -9.56 -0.09 -7.85
C PHE A 58 -8.83 -0.66 -9.08
N TYR A 59 -8.91 -1.98 -9.29
CA TYR A 59 -8.07 -2.68 -10.26
C TYR A 59 -8.26 -2.19 -11.71
N ASP A 60 -9.44 -1.63 -12.03
CA ASP A 60 -9.80 -1.07 -13.32
C ASP A 60 -9.95 0.46 -13.33
N ASP A 61 -9.62 1.15 -12.22
CA ASP A 61 -9.84 2.59 -12.04
C ASP A 61 -8.54 3.42 -12.11
N PRO A 62 -8.29 4.17 -13.21
CA PRO A 62 -7.08 5.00 -13.35
C PRO A 62 -7.02 6.21 -12.42
N ARG A 63 -8.10 6.51 -11.69
CA ARG A 63 -8.15 7.61 -10.72
C ARG A 63 -7.42 7.26 -9.42
N VAL A 64 -7.15 5.98 -9.17
CA VAL A 64 -6.45 5.51 -7.98
C VAL A 64 -5.19 4.76 -8.40
N LEU A 65 -4.04 5.21 -7.91
CA LEU A 65 -2.82 4.42 -8.00
C LEU A 65 -2.64 3.66 -6.68
N TYR A 66 -2.67 2.33 -6.73
CA TYR A 66 -2.41 1.47 -5.58
C TYR A 66 -0.95 0.99 -5.62
N PHE A 67 -0.21 1.19 -4.54
CA PHE A 67 1.16 0.74 -4.39
C PHE A 67 1.30 -0.07 -3.11
N SER A 68 1.70 -1.34 -3.22
CA SER A 68 1.87 -2.23 -2.06
C SER A 68 3.29 -2.81 -2.01
N ILE A 69 3.91 -2.72 -0.84
CA ILE A 69 5.15 -3.44 -0.50
C ILE A 69 4.75 -4.52 0.49
N HIS A 70 4.96 -5.79 0.16
CA HIS A 70 4.50 -6.89 1.01
C HIS A 70 5.42 -8.09 0.93
N ARG A 71 5.50 -8.87 2.01
CA ARG A 71 6.13 -10.18 2.00
C ARG A 71 5.33 -11.11 1.10
N TYR A 72 6.02 -11.80 0.21
CA TYR A 72 5.40 -12.68 -0.78
C TYR A 72 6.02 -14.07 -0.78
N GLU A 73 7.35 -14.17 -0.71
CA GLU A 73 8.09 -15.44 -0.73
C GLU A 73 7.62 -16.38 -1.84
N ASN A 74 7.47 -15.84 -3.06
CA ASN A 74 6.97 -16.54 -4.24
C ASN A 74 5.56 -17.11 -4.05
N GLY A 75 4.69 -16.39 -3.35
CA GLY A 75 3.31 -16.80 -3.04
C GLY A 75 3.18 -17.74 -1.84
N ALA A 76 4.27 -18.03 -1.13
CA ALA A 76 4.23 -18.86 0.07
C ALA A 76 3.76 -18.10 1.33
N PHE A 77 3.85 -16.78 1.35
CA PHE A 77 3.35 -15.96 2.45
C PHE A 77 1.88 -15.57 2.26
N TRP A 78 1.14 -15.50 3.36
CA TRP A 78 -0.27 -15.12 3.35
C TRP A 78 -0.45 -13.70 2.76
N PRO A 79 -1.44 -13.45 1.90
CA PRO A 79 -2.64 -14.26 1.59
C PRO A 79 -2.48 -15.35 0.51
N ASN A 80 -1.25 -15.65 0.07
CA ASN A 80 -0.95 -16.73 -0.88
C ASN A 80 -1.59 -16.56 -2.27
N LEU A 81 -1.69 -15.32 -2.76
CA LEU A 81 -2.39 -15.00 -3.99
C LEU A 81 -1.41 -14.73 -5.14
N ARG A 82 -1.60 -15.41 -6.27
CA ARG A 82 -0.84 -15.14 -7.51
C ARG A 82 -0.99 -13.70 -8.00
N GLU A 83 -2.12 -13.08 -7.70
CA GLU A 83 -2.43 -11.69 -8.03
C GLU A 83 -1.75 -10.64 -7.16
N SER A 84 -1.03 -11.07 -6.12
CA SER A 84 -0.13 -10.20 -5.35
C SER A 84 1.25 -10.06 -6.00
N ASP A 85 1.53 -10.79 -7.08
CA ASP A 85 2.82 -10.72 -7.76
C ASP A 85 2.97 -9.45 -8.62
N PHE A 86 4.20 -9.15 -9.03
CA PHE A 86 4.56 -7.89 -9.69
C PHE A 86 3.93 -7.71 -11.09
N ASP A 87 3.51 -8.80 -11.74
CA ASP A 87 2.93 -8.78 -13.10
C ASP A 87 1.44 -8.42 -13.13
N TRP A 88 0.82 -8.23 -11.96
CA TRP A 88 -0.58 -7.80 -11.81
C TRP A 88 -0.67 -6.27 -11.74
N VAL A 89 -0.74 -5.66 -12.91
CA VAL A 89 -0.59 -4.20 -13.09
C VAL A 89 -1.92 -3.46 -13.29
N GLY A 90 -3.05 -4.06 -12.93
CA GLY A 90 -4.38 -3.51 -13.22
C GLY A 90 -4.91 -3.94 -14.58
N GLU A 91 -6.18 -3.62 -14.84
CA GLU A 91 -6.89 -4.01 -16.06
C GLU A 91 -7.69 -2.85 -16.67
N GLY A 92 -8.13 -3.03 -17.91
CA GLY A 92 -8.94 -2.01 -18.59
C GLY A 92 -8.28 -0.64 -18.58
N ALA A 93 -9.00 0.36 -18.07
CA ALA A 93 -8.50 1.73 -17.92
C ALA A 93 -7.49 1.88 -16.77
N GLY A 94 -7.56 1.03 -15.74
CA GLY A 94 -6.65 0.98 -14.59
C GLY A 94 -5.34 0.25 -14.84
N ARG A 95 -5.11 -0.28 -16.05
CA ARG A 95 -3.82 -0.90 -16.39
C ARG A 95 -2.68 0.13 -16.30
N GLY A 96 -1.68 -0.19 -15.48
CA GLY A 96 -0.56 0.69 -15.13
C GLY A 96 -0.74 1.43 -13.79
N PHE A 97 -1.88 1.27 -13.10
CA PHE A 97 -2.19 1.95 -11.83
C PHE A 97 -2.20 1.01 -10.61
N ASN A 98 -1.76 -0.24 -10.77
CA ASN A 98 -1.53 -1.17 -9.67
C ASN A 98 -0.05 -1.58 -9.63
N PHE A 99 0.62 -1.32 -8.52
CA PHE A 99 2.02 -1.65 -8.29
C PHE A 99 2.12 -2.60 -7.11
N ASN A 100 2.42 -3.86 -7.41
CA ASN A 100 2.78 -4.86 -6.41
C ASN A 100 4.30 -5.00 -6.36
N LEU A 101 4.85 -4.85 -5.16
CA LEU A 101 6.27 -5.07 -4.91
C LEU A 101 6.48 -6.25 -3.95
N PRO A 102 6.48 -7.49 -4.48
CA PRO A 102 6.60 -8.69 -3.68
C PRO A 102 8.03 -8.87 -3.14
N LEU A 103 8.15 -8.92 -1.83
CA LEU A 103 9.40 -9.25 -1.13
C LEU A 103 9.54 -10.77 -1.08
N ASN A 104 10.40 -11.31 -1.95
CA ASN A 104 10.62 -12.76 -2.09
C ASN A 104 11.65 -13.34 -1.11
N GLN A 105 12.13 -12.53 -0.17
CA GLN A 105 12.98 -12.96 0.93
C GLN A 105 12.55 -12.20 2.20
N THR A 106 12.71 -12.83 3.36
CA THR A 106 12.71 -12.10 4.64
C THR A 106 14.05 -11.40 4.82
N GLY A 107 14.17 -10.46 5.75
CA GLY A 107 15.48 -9.89 6.07
C GLY A 107 15.76 -8.50 5.50
N MET A 108 14.77 -7.85 4.87
CA MET A 108 15.01 -6.51 4.34
C MET A 108 15.34 -5.53 5.47
N THR A 109 15.85 -4.37 5.11
CA THR A 109 16.35 -3.37 6.04
C THR A 109 15.74 -2.02 5.70
N ASN A 110 16.00 -1.03 6.55
CA ASN A 110 15.73 0.37 6.21
C ASN A 110 16.30 0.75 4.82
N ALA A 111 17.47 0.22 4.43
CA ALA A 111 18.09 0.55 3.15
C ALA A 111 17.28 0.01 1.96
N ASP A 112 16.72 -1.19 2.10
CA ASP A 112 15.88 -1.79 1.07
C ASP A 112 14.58 -0.99 0.91
N TYR A 113 13.91 -0.64 2.00
CA TYR A 113 12.70 0.20 1.94
C TYR A 113 13.00 1.61 1.39
N LEU A 114 14.12 2.23 1.79
CA LEU A 114 14.54 3.50 1.21
C LEU A 114 14.82 3.39 -0.29
N ALA A 115 15.45 2.29 -0.74
CA ALA A 115 15.67 2.05 -2.16
C ALA A 115 14.34 1.88 -2.91
N ILE A 116 13.39 1.12 -2.35
CA ILE A 116 12.04 0.96 -2.90
C ILE A 116 11.34 2.32 -3.06
N PHE A 117 11.42 3.16 -2.02
CA PHE A 117 10.83 4.49 -2.05
C PHE A 117 11.50 5.37 -3.12
N GLN A 118 12.82 5.46 -3.10
CA GLN A 118 13.57 6.35 -3.99
C GLN A 118 13.56 5.91 -5.45
N GLN A 119 13.57 4.61 -5.73
CA GLN A 119 13.73 4.06 -7.08
C GLN A 119 12.40 3.69 -7.72
N ILE A 120 11.33 3.49 -6.93
CA ILE A 120 10.04 3.02 -7.46
C ILE A 120 8.89 3.93 -7.03
N LEU A 121 8.57 3.99 -5.74
CA LEU A 121 7.37 4.71 -5.27
C LEU A 121 7.41 6.21 -5.61
N LEU A 122 8.50 6.90 -5.28
CA LEU A 122 8.62 8.34 -5.51
C LEU A 122 8.60 8.70 -7.01
N PRO A 123 9.36 8.03 -7.90
CA PRO A 123 9.24 8.26 -9.34
C PRO A 123 7.81 8.07 -9.86
N VAL A 124 7.13 6.99 -9.46
CA VAL A 124 5.75 6.70 -9.87
C VAL A 124 4.78 7.77 -9.33
N ALA A 125 4.92 8.15 -8.05
CA ALA A 125 4.09 9.19 -7.44
C ALA A 125 4.29 10.56 -8.11
N ILE A 126 5.54 10.91 -8.46
CA ILE A 126 5.86 12.15 -9.18
C ILE A 126 5.24 12.13 -10.58
N GLU A 127 5.26 11.01 -11.29
CA GLU A 127 4.62 10.91 -12.59
C GLU A 127 3.08 10.99 -12.49
N PHE A 128 2.51 10.28 -11.52
CA PHE A 128 1.06 10.23 -11.30
C PHE A 128 0.46 11.56 -10.82
N GLN A 129 1.25 12.39 -10.14
CA GLN A 129 0.83 13.68 -9.57
C GLN A 129 -0.49 13.55 -8.77
N PRO A 130 -0.52 12.74 -7.69
CA PRO A 130 -1.72 12.56 -6.88
C PRO A 130 -2.16 13.89 -6.28
N GLN A 131 -3.46 14.08 -6.09
CA GLN A 131 -4.00 15.23 -5.36
C GLN A 131 -4.20 14.92 -3.87
N LEU A 132 -4.22 13.64 -3.52
CA LEU A 132 -4.32 13.13 -2.17
C LEU A 132 -3.49 11.84 -2.05
N VAL A 133 -2.79 11.70 -0.92
CA VAL A 133 -2.12 10.45 -0.55
C VAL A 133 -2.80 9.86 0.68
N ILE A 134 -3.18 8.59 0.62
CA ILE A 134 -3.73 7.83 1.75
C ILE A 134 -2.79 6.66 2.04
N VAL A 135 -2.46 6.43 3.31
CA VAL A 135 -1.53 5.36 3.70
C VAL A 135 -2.27 4.27 4.48
N SER A 136 -2.24 3.04 3.96
CA SER A 136 -2.57 1.83 4.75
C SER A 136 -1.37 1.52 5.63
N ALA A 137 -1.36 2.12 6.83
CA ALA A 137 -0.19 2.16 7.69
C ALA A 137 -0.10 0.96 8.65
N GLY A 138 0.13 -0.24 8.13
CA GLY A 138 0.50 -1.42 8.92
C GLY A 138 1.92 -1.30 9.47
N TYR A 139 2.13 -1.67 10.74
CA TYR A 139 3.46 -1.63 11.38
C TYR A 139 4.01 -3.02 11.69
N ASP A 140 3.38 -4.06 11.16
CA ASP A 140 3.86 -5.44 11.21
C ASP A 140 5.08 -5.68 10.31
N ALA A 141 5.41 -4.75 9.42
CA ALA A 141 6.70 -4.65 8.74
C ALA A 141 7.82 -4.05 9.62
N ALA A 142 7.57 -3.75 10.90
CA ALA A 142 8.61 -3.25 11.81
C ALA A 142 9.27 -4.35 12.63
N TYR A 143 10.48 -4.07 13.12
CA TYR A 143 11.21 -4.97 14.01
C TYR A 143 10.38 -5.36 15.25
N GLY A 144 10.39 -6.65 15.58
CA GLY A 144 9.72 -7.20 16.77
C GLY A 144 8.31 -7.73 16.54
N CYS A 145 7.75 -7.59 15.33
CA CYS A 145 6.52 -8.27 14.95
C CYS A 145 6.75 -9.81 14.81
N PRO A 146 5.85 -10.67 15.31
CA PRO A 146 5.97 -12.13 15.10
C PRO A 146 5.64 -12.60 13.68
N GLU A 147 4.67 -11.97 13.00
CA GLU A 147 4.21 -12.38 11.65
C GLU A 147 5.27 -12.10 10.57
N PHE A 148 6.11 -11.12 10.88
CA PHE A 148 7.23 -10.60 10.14
C PHE A 148 8.44 -11.53 10.00
N ALA A 149 8.62 -12.48 10.93
CA ALA A 149 9.88 -13.20 11.16
C ALA A 149 11.08 -12.24 11.45
N PRO A 150 12.07 -12.63 12.27
CA PRO A 150 12.89 -11.67 13.03
C PRO A 150 13.91 -10.83 12.24
N ASN A 151 14.04 -11.01 10.93
CA ASN A 151 15.19 -10.48 10.19
C ASN A 151 14.90 -9.22 9.37
N LEU A 152 13.64 -8.86 9.12
CA LEU A 152 13.35 -7.57 8.49
C LEU A 152 13.60 -6.48 9.56
N VAL A 153 14.25 -5.36 9.25
CA VAL A 153 14.59 -4.34 10.26
C VAL A 153 14.15 -2.99 9.72
N ILE A 154 12.85 -2.70 9.87
CA ILE A 154 12.36 -1.34 9.78
C ILE A 154 12.32 -0.78 11.20
N VAL A 155 13.23 0.16 11.46
CA VAL A 155 13.19 0.98 12.68
C VAL A 155 12.25 2.15 12.40
N SER A 156 11.43 2.58 13.36
CA SER A 156 10.38 3.60 13.15
C SER A 156 10.83 4.88 12.42
N ALA A 157 12.11 5.25 12.54
CA ALA A 157 12.71 6.36 11.81
C ALA A 157 12.68 6.20 10.27
N GLY A 158 12.62 4.96 9.77
CA GLY A 158 12.47 4.64 8.35
C GLY A 158 11.17 5.18 7.77
N TYR A 159 10.04 5.01 8.47
CA TYR A 159 8.75 5.53 8.02
C TYR A 159 8.67 7.06 8.06
N ASP A 160 9.22 7.68 9.11
CA ASP A 160 9.27 9.14 9.25
C ASP A 160 10.14 9.77 8.14
N SER A 161 11.27 9.14 7.80
CA SER A 161 12.12 9.56 6.68
C SER A 161 11.51 9.30 5.30
N ALA A 162 10.65 8.29 5.18
CA ALA A 162 10.00 7.90 3.94
C ALA A 162 8.79 8.80 3.59
N LEU A 163 8.16 9.41 4.60
CA LEU A 163 7.09 10.40 4.41
C LEU A 163 7.62 11.75 3.91
N GLY A 164 8.93 11.99 4.01
CA GLY A 164 9.55 13.26 3.63
C GLY A 164 9.19 14.39 4.58
N ASP A 165 10.11 15.34 4.77
CA ASP A 165 9.82 16.58 5.48
C ASP A 165 8.68 17.30 4.73
N GLU A 166 7.57 17.63 5.42
CA GLU A 166 6.27 18.12 4.87
C GLU A 166 6.36 19.38 3.97
N LYS A 167 7.58 19.88 3.72
CA LYS A 167 7.87 21.15 3.05
C LYS A 167 8.22 21.03 1.57
N VAL A 168 8.42 19.83 1.03
CA VAL A 168 8.97 19.67 -0.34
C VAL A 168 7.91 19.41 -1.41
N VAL A 169 6.73 18.89 -1.07
CA VAL A 169 5.66 18.67 -2.06
C VAL A 169 4.28 18.89 -1.42
N GLY A 170 3.47 19.79 -1.99
CA GLY A 170 2.20 20.27 -1.42
C GLY A 170 1.05 19.27 -1.42
N TYR A 171 1.26 18.05 -0.93
CA TYR A 171 0.24 17.02 -0.79
C TYR A 171 -0.27 16.94 0.64
N THR A 172 -1.59 16.78 0.79
CA THR A 172 -2.16 16.40 2.10
C THR A 172 -1.98 14.90 2.26
N ILE A 173 -1.24 14.48 3.29
CA ILE A 173 -1.15 13.09 3.74
C ILE A 173 -2.16 12.94 4.89
N ILE A 174 -3.09 11.98 4.78
CA ILE A 174 -4.13 11.75 5.81
C ILE A 174 -3.94 10.40 6.47
#